data_AF-A0A7W5XJB1-F1
#
_entry.id   AF-A0A7W5XJB1-F1
#
_cell.length_a   1.000
_cell.length_b   1.000
_cell.length_c   1.000
_cell.angle_alpha   90.00
_cell.angle_beta   90.00
_cell.angle_gamma   90.00
#
_symmetry.space_group_name_H-M   'P 1'
#
loop_
_entity.id
_entity.type
_entity.pdbx_description
1 polymer ?
#
loop_
_entity_poly.entity_id
_entity_poly.type
_entity_poly.pdbx_seq_one_letter_code
_entity_poly.pdbx_strand_id
1 'polypeptide(L)'
;MNKSDENDARGLAELVRIGWYREVKVKSAESQQVRSLLVTRSRLIEIRRAIENQIRAMVKEYGLLFDRAIGSMFRRKVAELVDAEHPLKDVIAPLLSIHEQVCGEQEKLDKRIAALVRADETSRRLMTVPAIGV
;
A
#
# COMPACT_ATOMS: atom_id res chain seq x y z
N MET A 1 -2.75 24.55 5.09
CA MET A 1 -2.47 25.11 3.76
C MET A 1 -3.80 25.36 3.07
N ASN A 2 -4.34 26.57 3.26
CA ASN A 2 -5.61 26.96 2.67
C ASN A 2 -5.37 27.47 1.27
N LYS A 3 -6.03 26.83 0.31
CA LYS A 3 -5.98 27.11 -1.12
C LYS A 3 -6.88 28.33 -1.43
N SER A 4 -6.61 29.46 -0.78
CA SER A 4 -7.44 30.67 -0.86
C SER A 4 -6.70 31.97 -0.56
N ASP A 5 -5.37 32.00 -0.54
CA ASP A 5 -4.64 33.26 -0.35
C ASP A 5 -4.61 34.08 -1.64
N GLU A 6 -4.82 35.40 -1.51
CA GLU A 6 -4.95 36.37 -2.59
C GLU A 6 -3.75 36.34 -3.57
N ASN A 7 -2.56 36.07 -3.03
CA ASN A 7 -1.33 35.92 -3.81
C ASN A 7 -1.36 34.69 -4.74
N ASP A 8 -1.92 33.56 -4.30
CA ASP A 8 -2.07 32.36 -5.14
C ASP A 8 -3.05 32.63 -6.29
N ALA A 9 -4.16 33.32 -5.99
CA ALA A 9 -5.16 33.67 -6.99
C ALA A 9 -4.57 34.61 -8.06
N ARG A 10 -3.80 35.63 -7.66
CA ARG A 10 -3.11 36.55 -8.57
C ARG A 10 -2.08 35.82 -9.43
N GLY A 11 -1.27 34.94 -8.83
CA GLY A 11 -0.28 34.15 -9.55
C GLY A 11 -0.91 33.22 -10.60
N LEU A 12 -2.00 32.53 -10.26
CA LEU A 12 -2.74 31.70 -11.20
C LEU A 12 -3.38 32.52 -12.33
N ALA A 13 -3.96 33.68 -12.02
CA ALA A 13 -4.53 34.57 -13.02
C ALA A 13 -3.47 35.11 -14.01
N GLU A 14 -2.26 35.39 -13.52
CA GLU A 14 -1.14 35.81 -14.35
C GLU A 14 -0.64 34.70 -15.26
N LEU A 15 -0.46 33.48 -14.74
CA LEU A 15 -0.10 32.30 -15.52
C LEU A 15 -1.10 32.00 -16.64
N VAL A 16 -2.40 32.14 -16.37
CA VAL A 16 -3.46 32.00 -17.37
C VAL A 16 -3.36 33.11 -18.42
N ARG A 17 -3.16 34.37 -18.02
CA ARG A 17 -3.09 35.53 -18.91
C ARG A 17 -1.94 35.45 -19.92
N ILE A 18 -0.78 34.98 -19.48
CA ILE A 18 0.41 34.86 -20.34
C ILE A 18 0.47 33.51 -21.08
N GLY A 19 -0.53 32.65 -20.90
CA GLY A 19 -0.59 31.32 -21.52
C GLY A 19 0.50 30.35 -21.06
N TRP A 20 1.15 30.63 -19.92
CA TRP A 20 2.26 29.82 -19.42
C TRP A 20 1.76 28.70 -18.50
N TYR A 21 0.92 27.84 -19.06
CA TYR A 21 0.43 26.64 -18.41
C TYR A 21 0.29 25.50 -19.42
N ARG A 22 0.27 24.26 -18.92
CA ARG A 22 -0.07 23.09 -19.72
C ARG A 22 -1.50 22.68 -19.41
N GLU A 23 -2.36 22.67 -20.42
CA GLU A 23 -3.71 22.16 -20.25
C GLU A 23 -3.66 20.68 -19.83
N VAL A 24 -4.42 20.34 -18.80
CA VAL A 24 -4.54 18.97 -18.30
C VAL A 24 -6.01 18.60 -18.21
N LYS A 25 -6.35 17.38 -18.63
CA LYS A 25 -7.72 16.89 -18.54
C LYS A 25 -8.13 16.71 -17.09
N VAL A 26 -9.31 17.21 -16.72
CA VAL A 26 -9.91 16.92 -15.42
C VAL A 26 -10.18 15.41 -15.35
N LYS A 27 -9.72 14.78 -14.27
CA LYS A 27 -9.92 13.34 -14.07
C LYS A 27 -11.41 13.06 -13.90
N SER A 28 -11.91 12.00 -14.54
CA SER A 28 -13.28 11.54 -14.27
C SER A 28 -13.40 11.05 -12.82
N ALA A 29 -14.61 11.08 -12.27
CA ALA A 29 -14.89 10.55 -10.93
C ALA A 29 -14.46 9.07 -10.82
N GLU A 30 -14.72 8.28 -11.87
CA GLU A 30 -14.28 6.88 -11.98
C GLU A 30 -12.76 6.75 -11.92
N SER A 31 -12.01 7.58 -12.66
CA SER A 31 -10.54 7.59 -12.63
C SER A 31 -10.01 7.94 -11.24
N GLN A 32 -10.67 8.87 -10.55
CA GLN A 32 -10.31 9.25 -9.18
C GLN A 32 -10.60 8.11 -8.20
N GLN A 33 -11.70 7.38 -8.37
CA GLN A 33 -12.04 6.21 -7.55
C GLN A 33 -11.03 5.06 -7.73
N VAL A 34 -10.68 4.72 -8.98
CA VAL A 34 -9.65 3.70 -9.27
C VAL A 34 -8.30 4.11 -8.68
N ARG A 35 -7.91 5.38 -8.81
CA ARG A 35 -6.66 5.88 -8.21
C ARG A 35 -6.68 5.74 -6.68
N SER A 36 -7.79 6.09 -6.02
CA SER A 36 -7.92 5.95 -4.57
C SER A 36 -7.76 4.49 -4.15
N LEU A 37 -8.38 3.55 -4.86
CA LEU A 37 -8.23 2.11 -4.62
C LEU A 37 -6.77 1.65 -4.68
N LEU A 38 -6.04 2.05 -5.73
CA LEU A 38 -4.62 1.72 -5.92
C LEU A 38 -3.75 2.32 -4.80
N VAL A 39 -4.00 3.58 -4.43
CA VAL A 39 -3.27 4.25 -3.34
C VAL A 39 -3.51 3.54 -2.00
N THR A 40 -4.76 3.19 -1.69
CA THR A 40 -5.08 2.44 -0.46
C THR A 40 -4.37 1.09 -0.45
N ARG A 41 -4.38 0.35 -1.56
CA ARG A 41 -3.67 -0.93 -1.67
C ARG A 41 -2.16 -0.78 -1.44
N SER A 42 -1.52 0.21 -2.07
CA SER A 42 -0.10 0.51 -1.84
C SER A 42 0.18 0.83 -0.37
N ARG A 43 -0.71 1.58 0.28
CA ARG A 43 -0.58 1.90 1.71
C ARG A 43 -0.69 0.66 2.60
N LEU A 44 -1.58 -0.28 2.31
CA LEU A 44 -1.66 -1.54 3.05
C LEU A 44 -0.39 -2.38 2.88
N ILE A 45 0.21 -2.40 1.69
CA ILE A 45 1.49 -3.08 1.45
C ILE A 45 2.61 -2.45 2.29
N GLU A 46 2.69 -1.12 2.36
CA GLU A 46 3.66 -0.41 3.20
C GLU A 46 3.48 -0.75 4.68
N ILE A 47 2.24 -0.71 5.18
CA ILE A 47 1.93 -1.04 6.58
C ILE A 47 2.31 -2.49 6.88
N ARG A 48 1.95 -3.44 6.01
CA ARG A 48 2.32 -4.85 6.17
C ARG A 48 3.83 -5.02 6.27
N ARG A 49 4.59 -4.40 5.36
CA ARG A 49 6.06 -4.44 5.37
C ARG A 49 6.65 -3.81 6.62
N ALA A 50 6.10 -2.68 7.08
CA ALA A 50 6.54 -2.02 8.31
C ALA A 50 6.38 -2.94 9.52
N ILE A 51 5.24 -3.63 9.65
CA ILE A 51 5.00 -4.59 10.72
C ILE A 51 5.97 -5.78 10.62
N GLU A 52 6.13 -6.37 9.43
CA GLU A 52 7.05 -7.49 9.20
C GLU A 52 8.50 -7.11 9.56
N ASN A 53 8.92 -5.89 9.22
CA ASN A 53 10.26 -5.40 9.53
C ASN A 53 10.44 -5.11 11.02
N GLN A 54 9.43 -4.53 11.69
CA GLN A 54 9.47 -4.28 13.13
C GLN A 54 9.61 -5.59 13.91
N ILE A 55 8.84 -6.62 13.54
CA ILE A 55 8.91 -7.94 14.17
C ILE A 55 10.28 -8.58 13.92
N ARG A 56 10.83 -8.52 12.69
CA ARG A 56 12.19 -9.00 12.41
C ARG A 56 13.24 -8.31 13.26
N ALA A 57 13.13 -6.99 13.45
CA ALA A 57 14.06 -6.24 14.28
C ALA A 57 14.05 -6.74 15.73
N MET A 58 12.86 -6.88 16.33
CA MET A 58 12.71 -7.37 17.70
C MET A 58 13.23 -8.80 17.86
N VAL A 59 12.89 -9.71 16.95
CA VAL A 59 13.36 -11.10 16.99
C VAL A 59 14.89 -11.17 16.87
N LYS A 60 15.48 -10.31 16.03
CA LYS A 60 16.94 -10.21 15.85
C LYS A 60 17.67 -9.72 17.11
N GLU A 61 17.08 -8.84 17.90
CA GLU A 61 17.66 -8.38 19.18
C GLU A 61 17.85 -9.52 20.19
N TYR A 62 17.07 -10.59 20.06
CA TYR A 62 17.17 -11.81 20.88
C TYR A 62 18.05 -12.89 20.24
N GLY A 63 18.79 -12.57 19.16
CA GLY A 63 19.70 -13.50 18.49
C GLY A 63 19.02 -14.53 17.59
N LEU A 64 17.69 -14.44 17.40
CA LEU A 64 16.94 -15.36 16.56
C LEU A 64 17.08 -14.96 15.07
N LEU A 65 17.48 -15.92 14.24
CA LEU A 65 17.58 -15.75 12.80
C LEU A 65 16.22 -15.96 12.14
N PHE A 66 15.81 -15.03 11.28
CA PHE A 66 14.54 -15.08 10.59
C PHE A 66 14.72 -15.16 9.08
N ASP A 67 14.40 -16.32 8.50
CA ASP A 67 14.43 -16.54 7.05
C ASP A 67 13.39 -15.71 6.29
N ARG A 68 13.56 -15.59 4.97
CA ARG A 68 12.59 -14.91 4.11
C ARG A 68 11.22 -15.60 4.17
N ALA A 69 10.21 -14.87 4.67
CA ALA A 69 8.81 -15.25 4.68
C ALA A 69 7.93 -13.99 4.65
N ILE A 70 6.74 -14.08 4.06
CA ILE A 70 5.77 -12.98 3.92
C ILE A 70 4.35 -13.50 4.20
N GLY A 71 3.40 -12.61 4.48
CA GLY A 71 1.98 -12.98 4.60
C GLY A 71 1.71 -14.03 5.69
N SER A 72 0.86 -15.03 5.42
CA SER A 72 0.54 -16.10 6.38
C SER A 72 1.78 -16.91 6.81
N MET A 73 2.70 -17.17 5.89
CA MET A 73 3.96 -17.86 6.17
C MET A 73 4.84 -17.09 7.13
N PHE A 74 4.83 -15.76 7.06
CA PHE A 74 5.52 -14.91 8.03
C PHE A 74 4.98 -15.13 9.44
N ARG A 75 3.66 -15.05 9.63
CA ARG A 75 3.04 -15.25 10.94
C ARG A 75 3.35 -16.63 11.52
N ARG A 76 3.30 -17.67 10.68
CA ARG A 76 3.64 -19.04 11.10
C ARG A 76 5.09 -19.16 11.56
N LYS A 77 6.04 -18.62 10.79
CA LYS A 77 7.47 -18.63 11.20
C LYS A 77 7.72 -17.85 12.48
N VAL A 78 7.03 -16.72 12.70
CA VAL A 78 7.14 -15.98 13.96
C VAL A 78 6.65 -16.81 15.13
N ALA A 79 5.50 -17.50 14.99
CA ALA A 79 4.97 -18.38 16.03
C ALA A 79 5.86 -19.62 16.30
N GLU A 80 6.57 -20.12 15.28
CA GLU A 80 7.56 -21.21 15.43
C GLU A 80 8.84 -20.73 16.16
N LEU A 81 9.27 -19.49 15.93
CA LEU A 81 10.49 -18.92 16.52
C LEU A 81 10.29 -18.37 17.94
N VAL A 82 9.10 -17.85 18.21
CA VAL A 82 8.72 -17.26 19.49
C VAL A 82 7.79 -18.25 20.17
N ASP A 83 8.40 -19.23 20.86
CA ASP A 83 7.66 -20.28 21.57
C ASP A 83 6.79 -19.73 22.71
N ALA A 84 6.10 -20.63 23.41
CA ALA A 84 5.11 -20.23 24.39
C ALA A 84 5.69 -19.48 25.61
N GLU A 85 6.98 -19.66 25.90
CA GLU A 85 7.68 -19.11 27.07
C GLU A 85 8.56 -17.91 26.71
N HIS A 86 8.75 -17.64 25.41
CA HIS A 86 9.60 -16.55 24.95
C HIS A 86 9.03 -15.17 25.36
N PRO A 87 9.84 -14.27 25.94
CA PRO A 87 9.38 -12.98 26.48
C PRO A 87 8.75 -12.06 25.42
N LEU A 88 9.13 -12.21 24.15
CA LEU A 88 8.55 -11.44 23.05
C LEU A 88 7.15 -11.89 22.62
N LYS A 89 6.64 -13.03 23.07
CA LYS A 89 5.38 -13.60 22.57
C LYS A 89 4.21 -12.63 22.72
N ASP A 90 3.98 -12.16 23.93
CA ASP A 90 2.87 -11.24 24.22
C ASP A 90 3.13 -9.83 23.68
N VAL A 91 4.40 -9.45 23.52
CA VAL A 91 4.81 -8.17 22.91
C VAL A 91 4.52 -8.14 21.40
N ILE A 92 4.74 -9.25 20.71
CA ILE A 92 4.57 -9.37 19.25
C ILE A 92 3.11 -9.68 18.87
N ALA A 93 2.35 -10.33 19.75
CA ALA A 93 0.98 -10.77 19.45
C ALA A 93 0.05 -9.67 18.89
N PRO A 94 0.03 -8.43 19.41
CA PRO A 94 -0.77 -7.35 18.83
C PRO A 94 -0.36 -7.00 17.39
N LEU A 95 0.94 -6.99 17.10
CA LEU A 95 1.45 -6.72 15.76
C LEU A 95 1.09 -7.84 14.78
N LEU A 96 1.10 -9.11 15.22
CA LEU A 96 0.64 -10.23 14.39
C LEU A 96 -0.86 -10.16 14.09
N SER A 97 -1.67 -9.74 15.05
CA SER A 97 -3.11 -9.51 14.86
C SER A 97 -3.39 -8.43 13.82
N ILE A 98 -2.71 -7.27 13.93
CA ILE A 98 -2.83 -6.19 12.94
C ILE A 98 -2.29 -6.64 11.58
N HIS A 99 -1.18 -7.38 11.53
CA HIS A 99 -0.62 -7.93 10.30
C HIS A 99 -1.63 -8.81 9.57
N GLU A 100 -2.34 -9.67 10.28
CA GLU A 100 -3.40 -10.51 9.72
C GLU A 100 -4.54 -9.70 9.12
N GLN A 101 -5.04 -8.70 9.85
CA GLN A 101 -6.09 -7.81 9.35
C GLN A 101 -5.64 -7.06 8.09
N VAL A 102 -4.42 -6.51 8.09
CA VAL A 102 -3.86 -5.80 6.94
C VAL A 102 -3.72 -6.73 5.73
N CYS A 103 -3.27 -7.97 5.93
CA CYS A 103 -3.22 -8.97 4.84
C CYS A 103 -4.62 -9.24 4.28
N GLY A 104 -5.62 -9.43 5.15
CA GLY A 104 -7.00 -9.68 4.73
C GLY A 104 -7.61 -8.53 3.95
N GLU A 105 -7.41 -7.29 4.38
CA GLU A 105 -7.86 -6.11 3.63
C GLU A 105 -7.10 -5.93 2.32
N GLN A 106 -5.78 -6.18 2.30
CA GLN A 106 -4.98 -6.15 1.08
C GLN A 106 -5.55 -7.14 0.04
N GLU A 107 -5.84 -8.38 0.45
CA GLU A 107 -6.44 -9.40 -0.43
C GLU A 107 -7.81 -9.00 -0.96
N LYS A 108 -8.65 -8.33 -0.15
CA LYS A 108 -9.93 -7.80 -0.62
C LYS A 108 -9.75 -6.74 -1.70
N LEU A 109 -8.80 -5.83 -1.53
CA LEU A 109 -8.50 -4.81 -2.54
C LEU A 109 -7.87 -5.43 -3.79
N ASP A 110 -6.99 -6.42 -3.64
CA ASP A 110 -6.40 -7.18 -4.75
C ASP A 110 -7.50 -7.82 -5.62
N LYS A 111 -8.50 -8.46 -4.99
CA LYS A 111 -9.67 -9.04 -5.69
C LYS A 111 -10.48 -7.98 -6.43
N ARG A 112 -10.72 -6.81 -5.83
CA ARG A 112 -11.46 -5.70 -6.47
C ARG A 112 -10.69 -5.14 -7.66
N ILE A 113 -9.38 -4.93 -7.53
CA ILE A 113 -8.52 -4.47 -8.62
C ILE A 113 -8.51 -5.49 -9.76
N ALA A 114 -8.36 -6.78 -9.44
CA ALA A 114 -8.39 -7.84 -10.45
C ALA A 114 -9.72 -7.86 -11.22
N ALA A 115 -10.85 -7.61 -10.56
CA ALA A 115 -12.15 -7.53 -11.23
C ALA A 115 -12.24 -6.33 -12.18
N LEU A 116 -11.76 -5.16 -11.77
CA LEU A 116 -11.70 -3.96 -12.62
C LEU A 116 -10.83 -4.19 -13.85
N VAL A 117 -9.66 -4.79 -13.67
CA VAL A 117 -8.73 -5.08 -14.76
C VAL A 117 -9.32 -6.08 -15.75
N ARG A 118 -10.05 -7.11 -15.29
CA ARG A 118 -10.71 -8.07 -16.20
C ARG A 118 -11.77 -7.40 -17.08
N ALA A 119 -12.44 -6.36 -16.58
CA ALA A 119 -13.45 -5.62 -17.31
C ALA A 119 -12.86 -4.62 -18.32
N ASP A 120 -11.59 -4.24 -18.18
CA ASP A 120 -10.92 -3.27 -19.06
C ASP A 120 -10.00 -3.96 -20.09
N GLU A 121 -10.31 -3.79 -21.38
CA GLU A 121 -9.52 -4.37 -22.46
C GLU A 121 -8.10 -3.81 -22.52
N THR A 122 -7.93 -2.51 -22.25
CA THR A 122 -6.62 -1.85 -22.29
C THR A 122 -5.70 -2.43 -21.21
N SER A 123 -6.17 -2.51 -19.97
CA SER A 123 -5.42 -3.09 -18.85
C SER A 123 -5.04 -4.55 -19.11
N ARG A 124 -5.95 -5.36 -19.67
CA ARG A 124 -5.64 -6.75 -20.05
C ARG A 124 -4.54 -6.82 -21.11
N ARG A 125 -4.60 -5.98 -22.15
CA ARG A 125 -3.56 -5.90 -23.18
C ARG A 125 -2.22 -5.45 -22.61
N LEU A 126 -2.22 -4.48 -21.69
CA LEU A 126 -0.98 -4.03 -21.04
C LEU A 126 -0.35 -5.13 -20.19
N MET A 127 -1.15 -5.94 -19.50
CA MET A 127 -0.67 -7.06 -18.69
C MET A 127 -0.05 -8.23 -19.47
N THR A 128 -0.18 -8.27 -20.80
CA THR A 128 0.55 -9.28 -21.60
C THR A 128 2.02 -8.93 -21.78
N VAL A 129 2.41 -7.69 -21.45
CA VAL A 129 3.81 -7.24 -21.48
C VAL A 129 4.54 -7.75 -20.24
N PRO A 130 5.71 -8.38 -20.37
CA PRO A 130 6.51 -8.79 -19.23
C PRO A 130 6.77 -7.62 -18.27
N ALA A 131 6.68 -7.89 -16.96
CA ALA A 131 6.80 -6.91 -15.86
C ALA A 131 5.63 -5.93 -15.67
N ILE A 132 4.54 -6.03 -16.44
CA ILE A 132 3.29 -5.30 -16.19
C ILE A 132 2.27 -6.27 -15.60
N GLY A 133 1.88 -6.06 -14.33
CA GLY A 133 0.95 -6.93 -13.61
C GLY A 133 0.21 -6.22 -12.48
N VAL A 134 -0.63 -6.96 -11.77
CA VAL A 134 -1.37 -6.50 -10.56
C VAL A 134 -0.55 -6.77 -9.29
#